data_AF-A0A6V8NGN5-F1
#
_entry.id   AF-A0A6V8NGN5-F1
#
_cell.length_a   1.000
_cell.length_b   1.000
_cell.length_c   1.000
_cell.angle_alpha   90.00
_cell.angle_beta   90.00
_cell.angle_gamma   90.00
#
_symmetry.space_group_name_H-M   'P 1'
#
loop_
_entity.id
_entity.type
_entity.pdbx_description
1 polymer ?
#
loop_
_entity_poly.entity_id
_entity_poly.type
_entity_poly.pdbx_seq_one_letter_code
_entity_poly.pdbx_strand_id
1 'polypeptide(L)' 'METIKTATFEALLENAVPNDVGGYDFILDGETFQIKDTLEISAIATRKGYIIIY' A
#
# COMPACT_ATOMS: atom_id res chain seq x y z
N MET A 1 9.31 -19.82 11.46
CA MET A 1 8.88 -19.60 10.05
C MET A 1 8.65 -18.11 9.92
N GLU A 2 9.48 -17.42 9.14
CA GLU A 2 9.17 -16.05 8.75
C GLU A 2 7.95 -16.10 7.82
N THR A 3 6.91 -15.33 8.13
CA THR A 3 5.72 -15.28 7.29
C THR A 3 6.03 -14.37 6.11
N ILE A 4 6.08 -14.94 4.90
CA ILE A 4 6.20 -14.13 3.68
C ILE A 4 4.85 -13.43 3.48
N LYS A 5 4.85 -12.10 3.51
CA LYS A 5 3.66 -11.29 3.23
C LYS A 5 3.52 -11.14 1.72
N THR A 6 2.44 -11.63 1.15
CA THR A 6 2.11 -11.46 -0.27
C THR A 6 0.82 -10.67 -0.41
N ALA A 7 0.75 -9.78 -1.39
CA ALA A 7 -0.46 -9.05 -1.74
C ALA A 7 -0.49 -8.76 -3.24
N THR A 8 -1.68 -8.72 -3.84
CA THR A 8 -1.84 -8.20 -5.20
C THR A 8 -1.84 -6.67 -5.17
N PHE A 9 -1.40 -6.03 -6.25
CA PHE A 9 -1.42 -4.58 -6.33
C PHE A 9 -2.84 -4.02 -6.23
N GLU A 10 -3.82 -4.70 -6.83
CA GLU A 10 -5.24 -4.35 -6.79
C GLU A 10 -5.78 -4.38 -5.36
N ALA A 11 -5.42 -5.40 -4.57
CA ALA A 11 -5.85 -5.49 -3.17
C ALA A 11 -5.23 -4.36 -2.32
N LEU A 12 -4.02 -3.90 -2.66
CA LEU A 12 -3.41 -2.76 -1.99
C LEU A 12 -4.04 -1.43 -2.43
N LEU A 13 -4.44 -1.30 -3.70
CA LEU A 13 -5.17 -0.14 -4.22
C LEU A 13 -6.51 0.07 -3.50
N GLU A 14 -7.22 -1.00 -3.18
CA GLU A 14 -8.48 -0.92 -2.42
C GLU A 14 -8.30 -0.29 -1.02
N ASN A 15 -7.08 -0.34 -0.47
CA ASN A 15 -6.76 0.28 0.81
C ASN A 15 -6.27 1.73 0.70
N ALA A 16 -6.24 2.31 -0.51
CA ALA A 16 -5.87 3.70 -0.75
C ALA A 16 -7.12 4.53 -1.05
N VAL A 17 -7.48 5.42 -0.13
CA VAL A 17 -8.68 6.26 -0.24
C VAL A 17 -8.26 7.70 -0.55
N PRO A 18 -8.88 8.40 -1.52
CA PRO A 18 -8.58 9.80 -1.79
C PRO A 18 -8.75 10.66 -0.55
N ASN A 19 -7.83 11.61 -0.32
CA ASN A 19 -7.90 12.54 0.81
C ASN A 19 -8.21 13.98 0.35
N ASP A 20 -8.54 14.85 1.30
CA ASP A 20 -8.96 16.24 1.05
C ASP A 20 -7.85 17.14 0.48
N VAL A 21 -6.60 16.67 0.48
CA VAL A 21 -5.42 17.43 0.03
C VAL A 21 -4.95 17.03 -1.37
N GLY A 22 -5.72 16.19 -2.08
CA GLY A 22 -5.46 15.82 -3.47
C GLY A 22 -4.46 14.67 -3.65
N GLY A 23 -4.35 13.78 -2.66
CA GLY A 23 -3.63 12.52 -2.72
C GLY A 23 -4.50 11.36 -2.20
N TYR A 24 -3.88 10.37 -1.58
CA TYR A 24 -4.55 9.22 -0.98
C TYR A 24 -4.00 8.94 0.41
N ASP A 25 -4.88 8.48 1.30
CA ASP A 25 -4.53 7.85 2.57
C ASP A 25 -4.53 6.33 2.33
N PHE A 26 -3.34 5.75 2.32
CA PHE A 26 -3.11 4.32 2.12
C PHE A 26 -2.90 3.62 3.46
N ILE A 27 -3.72 2.62 3.76
CA ILE A 27 -3.62 1.86 5.01
C ILE A 27 -2.95 0.50 4.76
N LEU A 28 -1.88 0.22 5.50
CA LEU A 28 -1.18 -1.06 5.44
C LEU A 28 -0.77 -1.51 6.85
N ASP A 29 -1.18 -2.72 7.25
CA ASP A 29 -0.92 -3.26 8.58
C ASP A 29 -1.36 -2.35 9.75
N GLY A 30 -2.41 -1.54 9.53
CA GLY A 30 -2.92 -0.58 10.52
C GLY A 30 -2.14 0.74 10.60
N GLU A 31 -1.08 0.90 9.80
CA GLU A 31 -0.40 2.18 9.61
C GLU A 31 -1.01 2.94 8.42
N THR A 32 -1.20 4.25 8.56
CA THR A 32 -1.71 5.12 7.49
C THR A 32 -0.56 5.91 6.87
N PHE A 33 -0.47 5.88 5.55
CA PHE A 33 0.51 6.58 4.74
C PHE A 33 -0.19 7.58 3.84
N GLN A 34 0.22 8.84 3.90
CA GLN A 34 -0.21 9.83 2.92
C GLN A 34 0.67 9.72 1.68
N ILE A 35 0.06 9.42 0.55
CA ILE A 35 0.71 9.30 -0.75
C ILE A 35 0.06 10.28 -1.73
N LYS A 36 0.82 10.75 -2.71
CA LYS A 36 0.28 11.58 -3.78
C LYS A 36 -0.18 10.75 -4.96
N ASP A 37 0.49 9.63 -5.19
CA ASP A 37 0.19 8.72 -6.30
C ASP A 37 0.06 7.28 -5.79
N THR A 38 -0.93 6.56 -6.31
CA THR A 38 -1.12 5.12 -6.13
C THR A 38 0.11 4.28 -6.50
N LEU A 39 1.01 4.76 -7.37
CA LEU A 39 2.26 4.08 -7.69
C LEU A 39 3.19 3.94 -6.47
N GLU A 40 3.06 4.82 -5.48
CA GLU A 40 3.84 4.78 -4.24
C GLU A 40 3.46 3.59 -3.33
N ILE A 41 2.26 3.03 -3.49
CA ILE A 41 1.78 1.85 -2.75
C ILE A 41 2.76 0.68 -2.91
N SER A 42 3.24 0.45 -4.13
CA SER A 42 4.13 -0.65 -4.43
C SER A 42 5.48 -0.54 -3.68
N ALA A 43 6.02 0.68 -3.62
CA ALA A 43 7.25 0.98 -2.91
C ALA A 43 7.07 0.84 -1.39
N ILE A 44 5.95 1.30 -0.83
CA ILE A 44 5.65 1.22 0.60
C ILE A 44 5.48 -0.24 1.03
N ALA A 45 4.66 -1.01 0.32
CA ALA A 45 4.42 -2.41 0.63
C ALA A 45 5.71 -3.24 0.50
N THR A 46 6.52 -3.01 -0.54
CA THR A 46 7.84 -3.67 -0.68
C THR A 46 8.77 -3.34 0.49
N ARG A 47 8.82 -2.08 0.96
CA ARG A 47 9.61 -1.69 2.14
C ARG A 47 9.12 -2.34 3.43
N LYS A 48 7.81 -2.66 3.52
CA LYS A 48 7.21 -3.42 4.63
C LYS A 48 7.39 -4.93 4.51
N GLY A 49 8.10 -5.40 3.48
CA GLY A 49 8.39 -6.81 3.26
C GLY A 49 7.32 -7.57 2.50
N TYR A 50 6.41 -6.87 1.81
CA TYR A 50 5.45 -7.50 0.93
C TYR A 50 6.11 -7.85 -0.41
N ILE A 51 5.81 -9.06 -0.90
CA ILE A 51 6.00 -9.41 -2.30
C ILE A 51 4.71 -9.06 -3.03
N ILE A 52 4.82 -8.16 -4.00
CA ILE A 52 3.66 -7.70 -4.78
C ILE A 52 3.49 -8.56 -6.02
N ILE A 53 2.25 -8.97 -6.24
CA ILE A 53 1.81 -9.71 -7.42
C ILE A 53 1.02 -8.75 -8.31
N TYR A 54 1.34 -8.77 -9.61
CA TYR A 54 0.67 -8.00 -10.67
C TYR A 54 -0.24 -8.89 -11.51
#